data_AF-A0A527CSM5-F1
#
_entry.id   AF-A0A527CSM5-F1
#
_cell.length_a   1.000
_cell.length_b   1.000
_cell.length_c   1.000
_cell.angle_alpha   90.00
_cell.angle_beta   90.00
_cell.angle_gamma   90.00
#
_symmetry.space_group_name_H-M   'P 1'
#
loop_
_entity.id
_entity.type
_entity.pdbx_description
1 polymer ?
#
loop_
_entity_poly.entity_id
_entity_poly.type
_entity_poly.pdbx_seq_one_letter_code
_entity_poly.pdbx_strand_id
1 'polypeptide(L)' 'RLDRVESRKMQGVAIINDGDSITLGTERIRMRGIDAPEYTQTCRRNGADYPCGTLARQSLVRLIAGKPVSCAGWQRDRYG' A
#
# COMPACT_ATOMS: atom_id res chain seq x y z
N ARG A 1 -1.84 8.61 -25.57
CA ARG A 1 -2.83 9.08 -24.56
C ARG A 1 -2.07 10.01 -23.60
N LEU A 2 -2.23 11.32 -23.80
CA LEU A 2 -1.39 12.42 -23.27
C LEU A 2 -1.66 12.75 -21.79
N ASP A 3 -2.55 11.99 -21.16
CA ASP A 3 -3.06 12.14 -19.80
C ASP A 3 -2.13 11.50 -18.73
N ARG A 4 -1.00 10.91 -19.17
CA ARG A 4 0.03 10.29 -18.31
C ARG A 4 1.15 11.24 -17.87
N VAL A 5 1.07 12.53 -18.26
CA VAL A 5 2.23 13.41 -18.36
C VAL A 5 2.58 14.15 -17.06
N GLU A 6 1.65 14.32 -16.11
CA GLU A 6 2.00 14.85 -14.79
C GLU A 6 1.87 13.81 -13.67
N SER A 7 3.00 13.17 -13.35
CA SER A 7 3.12 12.39 -12.12
C SER A 7 3.15 13.33 -10.91
N ARG A 8 2.18 13.22 -10.01
CA ARG A 8 2.26 13.80 -8.67
C ARG A 8 3.35 13.08 -7.88
N LYS A 9 4.19 13.85 -7.20
CA LYS A 9 5.21 13.33 -6.28
C LYS A 9 4.87 13.74 -4.86
N MET A 10 5.02 12.82 -3.92
CA MET A 10 4.83 13.08 -2.50
C MET A 10 5.92 12.36 -1.71
N GLN A 11 6.35 12.94 -0.60
CA GLN A 11 7.34 12.34 0.29
C GLN A 11 6.99 12.60 1.75
N GLY A 12 7.31 11.65 2.63
CA GLY A 12 7.15 11.83 4.07
C GLY A 12 7.05 10.51 4.82
N VAL A 13 6.69 10.59 6.10
CA VAL A 13 6.43 9.42 6.93
C VAL A 13 5.05 8.86 6.58
N ALA A 14 5.01 7.59 6.20
CA ALA A 14 3.79 6.90 5.86
C ALA A 14 3.17 6.22 7.09
N ILE A 15 1.83 6.24 7.15
CA ILE A 15 1.05 5.29 7.92
C ILE A 15 0.81 4.07 7.01
N ILE A 16 1.05 2.87 7.53
CA ILE A 16 0.88 1.63 6.77
C ILE A 16 -0.50 1.06 7.09
N ASN A 17 -1.37 0.97 6.08
CA ASN A 17 -2.77 0.58 6.23
C ASN A 17 -2.89 -0.95 6.04
N ASP A 18 -2.37 -1.48 4.94
CA ASP A 18 -2.38 -2.90 4.58
C ASP A 18 -1.08 -3.26 3.82
N GLY A 19 -1.08 -4.33 3.02
CA GLY A 19 0.13 -4.78 2.30
C GLY A 19 0.41 -4.05 0.99
N ASP A 20 -0.54 -3.26 0.46
CA ASP A 20 -0.37 -2.52 -0.80
C ASP A 20 -0.76 -1.02 -0.71
N SER A 21 -1.25 -0.58 0.44
CA SER A 21 -1.76 0.78 0.64
C SER A 21 -1.17 1.47 1.87
N ILE A 22 -0.87 2.76 1.70
CA ILE A 22 -0.33 3.64 2.74
C ILE A 22 -1.11 4.96 2.78
N THR A 23 -1.03 5.67 3.89
CA THR A 23 -1.48 7.06 4.00
C THR A 23 -0.28 7.97 4.20
N LEU A 24 -0.19 9.02 3.38
CA LEU A 24 0.87 10.02 3.42
C LEU A 24 0.25 11.41 3.57
N GLY A 25 0.37 12.00 4.76
CA GLY A 25 -0.41 13.19 5.11
C GLY A 25 -1.91 12.88 5.10
N THR A 26 -2.66 13.55 4.23
CA THR A 26 -4.12 13.34 4.06
C THR A 26 -4.47 12.44 2.88
N GLU A 27 -3.49 11.97 2.11
CA GLU A 27 -3.72 11.21 0.89
C GLU A 27 -3.54 9.72 1.16
N ARG A 28 -4.56 8.91 0.83
CA ARG A 28 -4.44 7.46 0.75
C ARG A 28 -3.84 7.12 -0.62
N ILE A 29 -2.86 6.22 -0.61
CA ILE A 29 -2.08 5.83 -1.78
C ILE A 29 -2.09 4.31 -1.87
N ARG A 30 -2.59 3.79 -2.99
CA ARG A 30 -2.47 2.38 -3.36
C ARG A 30 -1.32 2.17 -4.33
N MET A 31 -0.46 1.19 -4.04
CA MET A 31 0.68 0.85 -4.90
C MET A 31 0.20 0.16 -6.17
N ARG A 32 0.49 0.77 -7.32
CA ARG A 32 0.07 0.24 -8.62
C ARG A 32 0.81 -1.07 -8.93
N GLY A 33 0.04 -2.12 -9.25
CA GLY A 33 0.57 -3.41 -9.69
C GLY A 33 0.93 -4.36 -8.55
N ILE A 34 0.61 -3.99 -7.31
CA ILE A 34 0.64 -4.88 -6.15
C ILE A 34 -0.81 -5.13 -5.75
N ASP A 35 -1.15 -6.39 -5.49
CA ASP A 35 -2.42 -6.79 -4.91
C ASP A 35 -2.11 -7.58 -3.65
N ALA A 36 -2.33 -6.94 -2.50
CA ALA A 36 -2.09 -7.54 -1.20
C ALA A 36 -3.42 -7.95 -0.55
N PRO A 37 -3.42 -8.99 0.31
CA PRO A 37 -4.61 -9.31 1.10
C PRO A 37 -5.01 -8.12 1.97
N GLU A 38 -6.33 -7.88 2.07
CA GLU A 38 -6.88 -6.86 2.95
C GLU A 38 -6.46 -7.11 4.39
N TYR A 39 -6.32 -6.06 5.21
CA TYR A 39 -5.72 -6.17 6.54
C TYR A 39 -6.34 -7.28 7.43
N THR A 40 -7.67 -7.41 7.40
CA THR A 40 -8.43 -8.40 8.18
C THR A 40 -8.59 -9.74 7.48
N GLN A 41 -8.01 -9.93 6.30
CA GLN A 41 -8.14 -11.15 5.53
C GLN A 41 -7.38 -12.31 6.17
N THR A 42 -8.08 -13.44 6.27
CA THR A 42 -7.51 -14.74 6.62
C THR A 42 -7.40 -15.57 5.35
N CYS A 43 -6.26 -16.22 5.14
CA CYS A 43 -6.00 -17.10 4.01
C CYS A 43 -5.78 -18.52 4.49
N ARG A 44 -5.79 -19.49 3.57
CA ARG A 44 -5.49 -20.88 3.87
C ARG A 44 -4.22 -21.34 3.17
N ARG A 45 -3.32 -22.02 3.89
CA ARG A 45 -2.10 -22.63 3.34
C ARG A 45 -1.89 -23.98 3.99
N ASN A 46 -1.66 -25.02 3.19
CA ASN A 46 -1.47 -26.40 3.66
C ASN A 46 -2.59 -26.88 4.62
N GLY A 47 -3.84 -26.49 4.33
CA GLY A 47 -5.00 -26.88 5.13
C GLY A 47 -5.17 -26.12 6.45
N ALA A 48 -4.29 -25.17 6.78
CA ALA A 48 -4.40 -24.33 7.96
C ALA A 48 -4.70 -22.87 7.59
N ASP A 49 -5.53 -22.23 8.41
CA ASP A 49 -5.80 -20.80 8.28
C ASP A 49 -4.64 -19.98 8.86
N TYR A 50 -4.33 -18.85 8.23
CA TYR A 50 -3.27 -17.96 8.70
C TYR A 50 -3.59 -16.48 8.37
N PRO A 51 -3.10 -15.52 9.18
CA PRO A 51 -3.48 -14.12 9.09
C PRO A 51 -2.71 -13.37 7.99
N CYS A 52 -2.95 -13.75 6.73
CA CYS A 52 -2.21 -13.23 5.57
C CYS A 52 -2.25 -11.70 5.45
N GLY A 53 -3.39 -11.06 5.73
CA GLY A 53 -3.51 -9.60 5.71
C GLY A 53 -2.60 -8.90 6.71
N THR A 54 -2.59 -9.39 7.94
CA THR A 54 -1.71 -8.88 8.99
C THR A 54 -0.23 -9.11 8.66
N LEU A 55 0.13 -10.27 8.11
CA LEU A 55 1.51 -10.58 7.72
C LEU A 55 1.99 -9.73 6.53
N ALA A 56 1.12 -9.45 5.56
CA ALA A 56 1.42 -8.57 4.44
C ALA A 56 1.70 -7.14 4.93
N ARG A 57 0.81 -6.58 5.76
CA ARG A 57 0.99 -5.27 6.40
C ARG A 57 2.30 -5.20 7.19
N GLN A 58 2.59 -6.21 8.02
CA GLN A 58 3.82 -6.25 8.82
C GLN A 58 5.09 -6.29 7.96
N SER A 59 5.03 -6.94 6.80
CA SER A 59 6.15 -6.98 5.86
C SER A 59 6.43 -5.60 5.29
N LEU A 60 5.39 -4.84 4.95
CA LEU A 60 5.54 -3.45 4.50
C LEU A 60 6.05 -2.52 5.61
N VAL A 61 5.57 -2.68 6.85
CA VAL A 61 6.09 -1.96 8.02
C VAL A 61 7.60 -2.19 8.20
N ARG A 62 8.03 -3.46 8.14
CA ARG A 62 9.46 -3.82 8.24
C ARG A 62 10.29 -3.27 7.08
N LEU A 63 9.74 -3.28 5.87
CA LEU A 63 10.42 -2.77 4.68
C LEU A 63 10.66 -1.26 4.77
N ILE A 64 9.65 -0.50 5.19
CA ILE A 64 9.75 0.96 5.35
C ILE A 64 10.63 1.30 6.56
N ALA A 65 10.56 0.51 7.64
CA ALA A 65 11.39 0.67 8.85
C ALA A 65 11.36 2.09 9.43
N GLY A 66 10.20 2.75 9.38
CA GLY A 66 10.02 4.13 9.85
C GLY A 66 10.70 5.22 9.01
N LYS A 67 11.34 4.86 7.90
CA LYS A 67 11.99 5.82 7.01
C LYS A 67 10.95 6.55 6.16
N PRO A 68 11.20 7.82 5.77
CA PRO A 68 10.35 8.50 4.81
C PRO A 68 10.29 7.74 3.48
N VAL A 69 9.10 7.68 2.88
CA VAL A 69 8.88 7.10 1.55
C VAL A 69 8.70 8.21 0.53
N SER A 70 9.01 7.91 -0.75
CA SER A 70 8.71 8.77 -1.89
C SER A 70 7.75 8.04 -2.83
N CYS A 71 6.65 8.70 -3.17
CA CYS A 71 5.60 8.18 -4.04
C CYS A 71 5.52 9.03 -5.31
N ALA A 72 5.33 8.37 -6.45
CA ALA A 72 5.06 9.02 -7.72
C ALA A 72 3.92 8.32 -8.46
N GLY A 73 2.93 9.08 -8.94
CA GLY A 73 1.77 8.51 -9.63
C GLY A 73 0.93 9.55 -10.36
N TRP A 74 0.12 9.12 -11.32
CA TRP A 74 -0.66 10.01 -12.20
C TRP A 74 -2.17 9.69 -12.19
N GLN A 75 -2.60 8.75 -11.35
CA GLN A 75 -4.02 8.38 -11.20
C GLN A 75 -4.47 8.66 -9.77
N ARG A 76 -5.62 9.33 -9.62
CA ARG A 76 -6.45 9.17 -8.43
C ARG A 76 -7.33 7.95 -8.69
N ASP A 77 -7.33 6.98 -7.78
CA ASP A 77 -8.30 5.91 -7.89
C ASP A 77 -9.72 6.47 -7.60
N ARG A 78 -10.73 5.74 -8.05
CA ARG A 78 -12.13 6.19 -7.99
C ARG A 78 -12.81 5.89 -6.64
N TYR A 79 -12.08 5.26 -5.72
CA TYR A 79 -12.56 4.74 -4.45
C TYR A 79 -11.91 5.45 -3.23
N GLY A 80 -10.85 6.23 -3.42
CA GLY A 80 -10.23 7.09 -2.40
C GLY A 80 -8.90 6.57 -1.88
#